data_AF-A0AAN8D169-F1
#
_entry.id   AF-A0AAN8D169-F1
#
_cell.length_a   1.000
_cell.length_b   1.000
_cell.length_c   1.000
_cell.angle_alpha   90.00
_cell.angle_beta   90.00
_cell.angle_gamma   90.00
#
_symmetry.space_group_name_H-M   'P 1'
#
loop_
_entity.id
_entity.type
_entity.pdbx_description
1 polymer ?
#
loop_
_entity_poly.entity_id
_entity_poly.type
_entity_poly.pdbx_seq_one_letter_code
_entity_poly.pdbx_strand_id
1 'polypeptide(L)'
;MSQRSGQEDPERYLFVDRAVVYNPATQADWTAKKLVWIPSERHGFEAAGIREERGEEVQLELAENGKKVVVNKDDIQKMNPPKFSKVEDMAELTCLNEASVLNNLKERYYSGLIYVSNPMYC
;
A
#
# COMPACT_ATOMS: atom_id res chain seq x y z
N MET A 1 -41.24 20.46 -0.09
CA MET A 1 -40.41 19.46 -0.79
C MET A 1 -39.01 19.57 -0.21
N SER A 2 -38.63 18.65 0.67
CA SER A 2 -37.32 18.71 1.34
C SER A 2 -36.24 18.23 0.38
N GLN A 3 -35.30 19.10 0.03
CA GLN A 3 -34.09 18.70 -0.70
C GLN A 3 -33.30 17.73 0.18
N ARG A 4 -33.30 16.42 -0.15
CA ARG A 4 -32.30 15.48 0.34
C ARG A 4 -31.02 15.72 -0.43
N SER A 5 -30.14 16.55 0.11
CA SER A 5 -28.76 16.68 -0.33
C SER A 5 -28.01 15.36 -0.10
N GLY A 6 -27.51 14.74 -1.17
CA GLY A 6 -26.38 13.79 -1.17
C GLY A 6 -26.45 12.63 -0.20
N GLN A 7 -27.37 11.67 -0.41
CA GLN A 7 -27.32 10.42 0.33
C GLN A 7 -26.18 9.56 -0.23
N GLU A 8 -25.04 9.52 0.48
CA GLU A 8 -23.87 8.72 0.09
C GLU A 8 -24.25 7.23 0.05
N ASP A 9 -23.83 6.54 -1.01
CA ASP A 9 -24.13 5.12 -1.22
C ASP A 9 -23.52 4.28 -0.08
N PRO A 10 -24.33 3.58 0.74
CA PRO A 10 -23.83 2.79 1.85
C PRO A 10 -22.95 1.61 1.40
N GLU A 11 -23.06 1.15 0.15
CA GLU A 11 -22.25 0.05 -0.38
C GLU A 11 -20.74 0.35 -0.40
N ARG A 12 -20.37 1.64 -0.47
CA ARG A 12 -18.97 2.07 -0.48
C ARG A 12 -18.18 1.71 0.79
N TYR A 13 -18.88 1.42 1.89
CA TYR A 13 -18.28 1.03 3.17
C TYR A 13 -18.06 -0.47 3.31
N LEU A 14 -18.56 -1.26 2.35
CA LEU A 14 -18.44 -2.71 2.33
C LEU A 14 -17.62 -3.19 1.13
N PHE A 15 -17.78 -2.54 -0.03
CA PHE A 15 -17.17 -2.98 -1.28
C PHE A 15 -16.06 -2.04 -1.76
N VAL A 16 -14.98 -2.66 -2.25
CA VAL A 16 -13.89 -1.94 -2.92
C VAL A 16 -14.30 -1.61 -4.35
N ASP A 17 -14.23 -0.33 -4.73
CA ASP A 17 -14.30 0.06 -6.14
C ASP A 17 -13.02 -0.40 -6.88
N ARG A 18 -13.13 -1.55 -7.56
CA ARG A 18 -12.01 -2.16 -8.30
C ARG A 18 -11.61 -1.35 -9.54
N ALA A 19 -12.49 -0.52 -10.08
CA ALA A 19 -12.13 0.36 -11.21
C ALA A 19 -11.13 1.43 -10.77
N VAL A 20 -11.20 1.87 -9.50
CA VAL A 20 -10.25 2.82 -8.90
C VAL A 20 -8.92 2.15 -8.55
N VAL A 21 -8.94 0.87 -8.17
CA VAL A 21 -7.71 0.10 -7.85
C VAL A 21 -6.90 -0.22 -9.11
N TYR A 22 -7.57 -0.53 -10.22
CA TYR A 22 -6.90 -0.86 -11.47
C TYR A 22 -6.57 0.41 -12.28
N ASN A 23 -5.41 1.00 -11.99
CA ASN A 23 -4.86 2.11 -12.75
C ASN A 23 -3.57 1.68 -13.47
N PRO A 24 -3.53 1.65 -14.82
CA PRO A 24 -2.32 1.31 -15.57
C PRO A 24 -1.11 2.21 -15.24
N ALA A 25 -1.35 3.48 -14.90
CA ALA A 25 -0.29 4.41 -14.53
C ALA A 25 0.37 4.01 -13.20
N THR A 26 -0.41 3.59 -12.19
CA THR A 26 0.16 3.16 -10.90
C THR A 26 0.96 1.87 -11.04
N GLN A 27 0.50 0.95 -11.91
CA GLN A 27 1.23 -0.28 -12.22
C GLN A 27 2.55 0.01 -12.95
N ALA A 28 2.55 0.95 -13.91
CA ALA A 28 3.75 1.39 -14.60
C ALA A 28 4.75 2.03 -13.62
N ASP A 29 4.28 2.93 -12.76
CA ASP A 29 5.09 3.61 -11.75
C ASP A 29 5.73 2.63 -10.75
N TRP A 30 4.96 1.67 -10.24
CA TRP A 30 5.46 0.63 -9.33
C TRP A 30 6.61 -0.17 -9.96
N THR A 31 6.43 -0.52 -11.24
CA THR A 31 7.43 -1.30 -12.00
C THR A 31 8.67 -0.48 -12.28
N ALA A 32 8.50 0.75 -12.79
CA ALA A 32 9.60 1.62 -13.20
C ALA A 32 10.48 2.05 -12.02
N LYS A 33 9.87 2.33 -10.87
CA LYS A 33 10.58 2.78 -9.67
C LYS A 33 11.09 1.62 -8.80
N LYS A 34 10.75 0.37 -9.12
CA LYS A 34 11.06 -0.83 -8.31
C LYS A 34 10.70 -0.58 -6.85
N LEU A 35 9.45 -0.22 -6.60
CA LEU A 35 9.02 0.23 -5.28
C LEU A 35 9.17 -0.89 -4.23
N VAL A 36 9.63 -0.49 -3.06
CA VAL A 36 9.81 -1.31 -1.85
C VAL A 36 9.30 -0.55 -0.64
N TRP A 37 9.13 -1.26 0.48
CA TRP A 37 8.85 -0.68 1.78
C TRP A 37 10.13 -0.55 2.59
N ILE A 38 10.30 0.58 3.27
CA ILE A 38 11.39 0.81 4.22
C ILE A 38 10.83 1.32 5.56
N PRO A 39 11.55 1.16 6.68
CA PRO A 39 11.11 1.64 7.98
C PRO A 39 10.90 3.17 8.00
N SER A 40 9.88 3.62 8.73
CA SER A 40 9.59 5.03 8.96
C SER A 40 9.16 5.26 10.41
N GLU A 41 9.77 6.24 11.07
CA GLU A 41 9.38 6.65 12.43
C GLU A 41 7.96 7.24 12.48
N ARG A 42 7.49 7.81 11.37
CA ARG A 42 6.19 8.50 11.31
C ARG A 42 5.05 7.58 10.88
N HIS A 43 5.33 6.66 9.96
CA HIS A 43 4.32 5.86 9.27
C HIS A 43 4.45 4.36 9.53
N GLY A 44 5.43 3.93 10.33
CA GLY A 44 5.83 2.53 10.46
C GLY A 44 6.66 2.09 9.27
N PHE A 45 6.07 2.19 8.07
CA PHE A 45 6.75 1.95 6.79
C PHE A 45 6.37 2.99 5.74
N GLU A 46 7.29 3.28 4.82
CA GLU A 46 7.10 4.18 3.69
C GLU A 46 7.54 3.54 2.37
N ALA A 47 6.91 3.95 1.27
CA ALA A 47 7.26 3.50 -0.06
C ALA A 47 8.50 4.24 -0.58
N ALA A 48 9.46 3.49 -1.12
CA ALA A 48 10.67 4.05 -1.72
C ALA A 48 11.06 3.29 -2.99
N GLY A 49 11.65 4.00 -3.96
CA GLY A 49 12.18 3.41 -5.19
C GLY A 49 13.68 3.16 -5.09
N ILE A 50 14.13 1.98 -5.51
CA ILE A 50 15.56 1.62 -5.50
C ILE A 50 16.30 2.45 -6.56
N ARG A 51 17.43 3.07 -6.18
CA ARG A 51 18.30 3.84 -7.08
C ARG A 51 19.63 3.15 -7.33
N GLU A 52 20.33 2.76 -6.27
CA GLU A 52 21.65 2.13 -6.37
C GLU A 52 21.87 1.16 -5.20
N GLU A 53 22.50 0.02 -5.48
CA GLU A 53 22.91 -0.93 -4.44
C GLU A 53 24.42 -0.83 -4.21
N ARG A 54 24.84 -0.66 -2.96
CA ARG A 54 26.25 -0.49 -2.55
C ARG A 54 26.59 -1.49 -1.45
N GLY A 55 27.03 -2.69 -1.82
CA GLY A 55 27.34 -3.73 -0.85
C GLY A 55 26.10 -4.15 -0.06
N GLU A 56 26.12 -3.90 1.26
CA GLU A 56 25.03 -4.19 2.21
C GLU A 56 24.00 -3.06 2.31
N GLU A 57 24.28 -1.89 1.76
CA GLU A 57 23.36 -0.74 1.78
C GLU A 57 22.72 -0.52 0.41
N VAL A 58 21.55 0.11 0.41
CA VAL A 58 20.84 0.53 -0.81
C VAL A 58 20.49 2.00 -0.68
N GLN A 59 20.81 2.77 -1.73
CA GLN A 59 20.30 4.12 -1.90
C GLN A 59 18.92 4.07 -2.55
N LEU A 60 17.94 4.67 -1.88
CA LEU A 60 16.56 4.77 -2.34
C LEU A 60 16.10 6.22 -2.40
N GLU A 61 14.96 6.41 -3.04
CA GLU A 61 14.25 7.68 -3.09
C GLU A 61 12.81 7.49 -2.58
N LEU A 62 12.42 8.24 -1.56
CA LEU A 62 11.07 8.19 -0.99
C LEU A 62 10.03 8.56 -2.04
N ALA A 63 8.98 7.76 -2.17
CA ALA A 63 7.93 7.98 -3.16
C ALA A 63 7.08 9.24 -2.84
N GLU A 64 6.96 9.61 -1.56
CA GLU A 64 6.13 10.74 -1.12
C GLU A 64 6.74 12.10 -1.48
N ASN A 65 8.04 12.27 -1.27
CA ASN A 65 8.70 13.59 -1.32
C ASN A 65 10.01 13.61 -2.12
N GLY A 66 10.43 12.50 -2.72
CA GLY A 66 11.66 12.42 -3.52
C GLY A 66 12.95 12.50 -2.71
N LYS A 67 12.90 12.47 -1.38
CA LYS A 67 14.09 12.50 -0.52
C LYS A 67 14.91 11.24 -0.73
N LYS A 68 16.22 11.40 -0.90
CA LYS A 68 17.16 10.28 -0.97
C LYS A 68 17.50 9.78 0.42
N VAL A 69 17.49 8.46 0.58
CA VAL A 69 17.82 7.78 1.84
C VAL A 69 18.73 6.59 1.54
N VAL A 70 19.48 6.15 2.55
CA VAL A 70 20.30 4.95 2.50
C VAL A 70 19.86 4.06 3.64
N VAL A 71 19.57 2.80 3.35
CA VAL A 71 19.13 1.80 4.33
C VAL A 71 19.87 0.49 4.10
N ASN A 72 19.95 -0.36 5.12
CA ASN A 72 20.48 -1.70 4.98
C ASN A 72 19.54 -2.56 4.10
N LYS A 73 20.10 -3.44 3.28
CA LYS A 73 19.33 -4.39 2.44
C LYS A 73 18.34 -5.23 3.25
N ASP A 74 18.69 -5.59 4.48
CA ASP A 74 17.88 -6.45 5.35
C ASP A 74 16.65 -5.73 5.92
N ASP A 75 16.66 -4.39 5.94
CA ASP A 75 15.52 -3.58 6.39
C ASP A 75 14.47 -3.36 5.30
N ILE A 76 14.77 -3.75 4.05
CA ILE A 76 13.90 -3.54 2.89
C ILE A 76 12.88 -4.66 2.79
N GLN A 77 11.59 -4.30 2.79
CA GLN A 77 10.50 -5.26 2.56
C GLN A 77 9.92 -5.12 1.15
N LYS A 78 9.62 -6.25 0.51
CA LYS A 78 9.03 -6.27 -0.84
C LYS A 78 7.64 -5.63 -0.84
N MET A 79 7.35 -4.82 -1.86
CA MET A 79 6.04 -4.21 -2.04
C MET A 79 5.16 -5.05 -2.98
N ASN A 80 3.93 -5.29 -2.56
CA ASN A 80 2.94 -5.91 -3.44
C ASN A 80 2.56 -4.98 -4.62
N PRO A 81 2.28 -5.53 -5.81
CA PRO A 81 1.76 -4.74 -6.93
C PRO A 81 0.45 -3.99 -6.58
N PRO A 82 0.15 -2.83 -7.21
CA PRO A 82 -1.04 -2.03 -6.91
C PRO A 82 -2.39 -2.76 -7.00
N LYS A 83 -2.47 -3.83 -7.81
CA LYS A 83 -3.69 -4.68 -7.89
C LYS A 83 -4.09 -5.33 -6.56
N PHE A 84 -3.17 -5.40 -5.59
CA PHE A 84 -3.39 -5.91 -4.24
C PHE A 84 -3.75 -4.80 -3.23
N SER A 85 -4.03 -3.58 -3.68
CA SER A 85 -4.56 -2.53 -2.81
C SER A 85 -5.94 -2.94 -2.29
N LYS A 86 -6.14 -2.75 -0.98
CA LYS A 86 -7.39 -3.01 -0.24
C LYS A 86 -7.92 -4.44 -0.41
N VAL A 87 -7.06 -5.46 -0.42
CA VAL A 87 -7.51 -6.86 -0.42
C VAL A 87 -8.37 -7.16 0.80
N GLU A 88 -9.43 -7.93 0.59
CA GLU A 88 -10.34 -8.36 1.64
C GLU A 88 -9.76 -9.50 2.45
N ASP A 89 -9.01 -10.41 1.81
CA ASP A 89 -8.25 -11.46 2.48
C ASP A 89 -6.75 -11.15 2.38
N MET A 90 -6.11 -10.94 3.54
CA MET A 90 -4.67 -10.66 3.58
C MET A 90 -3.81 -11.85 3.16
N ALA A 91 -4.36 -13.08 3.14
CA ALA A 91 -3.69 -14.26 2.59
C ALA A 91 -3.44 -14.15 1.07
N GLU A 92 -4.20 -13.30 0.36
CA GLU A 92 -4.05 -13.10 -1.09
C GLU A 92 -2.81 -12.26 -1.45
N LEU A 93 -2.18 -11.60 -0.48
CA LEU A 93 -0.96 -10.82 -0.71
C LEU A 93 0.19 -11.72 -1.16
N THR A 94 0.86 -11.35 -2.26
CA THR A 94 2.04 -12.10 -2.74
C THR A 94 3.24 -11.98 -1.82
N CYS A 95 3.39 -10.82 -1.18
CA CYS A 95 4.42 -10.54 -0.20
C CYS A 95 3.73 -10.33 1.15
N LEU A 96 3.70 -11.37 1.98
CA LEU A 96 3.15 -11.29 3.32
C LEU A 96 4.23 -10.83 4.29
N ASN A 97 4.32 -9.53 4.48
CA ASN A 97 5.24 -8.87 5.40
C ASN A 97 4.51 -7.79 6.20
N GLU A 98 5.14 -7.34 7.30
CA GLU A 98 4.54 -6.39 8.23
C GLU A 98 4.10 -5.09 7.53
N ALA A 99 4.93 -4.56 6.63
CA ALA A 99 4.62 -3.36 5.87
C ALA A 99 3.37 -3.52 4.98
N SER A 100 3.24 -4.67 4.32
CA SER A 100 2.11 -4.93 3.42
C SER A 100 0.80 -5.12 4.19
N VAL A 101 0.83 -5.80 5.34
CA VAL A 101 -0.31 -5.93 6.24
C VAL A 101 -0.74 -4.55 6.76
N LEU A 102 0.21 -3.78 7.29
CA LEU A 102 -0.06 -2.43 7.78
C LEU A 102 -0.65 -1.53 6.69
N ASN A 103 -0.07 -1.54 5.49
CA ASN A 103 -0.53 -0.72 4.38
C ASN A 103 -1.96 -1.10 3.95
N ASN A 104 -2.25 -2.40 3.83
CA ASN A 104 -3.60 -2.85 3.45
C ASN A 104 -4.65 -2.41 4.48
N LEU A 105 -4.37 -2.59 5.77
CA LEU A 105 -5.22 -2.14 6.87
C LEU A 105 -5.44 -0.63 6.82
N LYS A 106 -4.37 0.15 6.64
CA LYS A 106 -4.40 1.61 6.57
C LYS A 106 -5.25 2.12 5.40
N GLU A 107 -5.05 1.58 4.20
CA GLU A 107 -5.79 1.97 3.00
C GLU A 107 -7.29 1.63 3.11
N ARG A 108 -7.61 0.45 3.66
CA ARG A 108 -8.99 0.04 3.91
C ARG A 108 -9.65 0.93 4.96
N TYR A 109 -8.97 1.18 6.08
CA TYR A 109 -9.46 2.05 7.15
C TYR A 109 -9.79 3.46 6.66
N TYR A 110 -8.88 4.10 5.91
CA TYR A 110 -9.15 5.43 5.35
C TYR A 110 -10.21 5.44 4.25
N SER A 111 -10.55 4.29 3.70
CA SER A 111 -11.67 4.12 2.76
C SER A 111 -12.99 3.76 3.45
N GLY A 112 -13.01 3.64 4.78
CA GLY A 112 -14.19 3.23 5.54
C GLY A 112 -14.46 1.71 5.53
N LEU A 113 -13.53 0.91 5.02
CA LEU A 113 -13.61 -0.55 4.93
C LEU A 113 -12.97 -1.17 6.17
N ILE A 114 -13.72 -1.32 7.26
CA ILE A 114 -13.15 -1.72 8.56
C ILE A 114 -12.98 -3.23 8.76
N TYR A 115 -13.63 -4.04 7.93
CA TYR A 115 -13.54 -5.49 7.99
C TYR A 115 -12.51 -6.02 6.99
N VAL A 116 -11.75 -7.01 7.42
CA VAL A 116 -10.75 -7.71 6.63
C VAL A 116 -10.68 -9.15 7.12
N SER A 117 -10.74 -10.10 6.20
CA SER A 117 -10.51 -11.51 6.48
C SER A 117 -9.03 -11.72 6.74
N ASN A 118 -8.71 -12.30 7.88
CA ASN A 118 -7.36 -12.68 8.24
C ASN A 118 -7.31 -14.23 8.27
N PRO A 119 -6.39 -14.90 7.55
CA PRO A 119 -6.39 -16.36 7.40
C PRO A 119 -6.36 -17.17 8.70
N MET A 120 -6.04 -16.57 9.85
CA MET A 120 -5.97 -17.27 11.14
C MET A 120 -7.16 -17.02 12.07
N TYR A 121 -7.85 -15.88 11.99
CA TYR A 121 -9.00 -15.56 12.83
C TYR A 121 -9.88 -14.50 12.15
N CYS A 122 -11.19 -14.78 12.05
CA CYS A 122 -12.24 -13.80 11.75
C CYS A 122 -12.96 -13.41 13.05
#